data_AF-A0A378PQ01-F1
#
_entry.id   AF-A0A378PQ01-F1
#
_cell.length_a   1.000
_cell.length_b   1.000
_cell.length_c   1.000
_cell.angle_alpha   90.00
_cell.angle_beta   90.00
_cell.angle_gamma   90.00
#
_symmetry.space_group_name_H-M   'P 1'
#
loop_
_entity.id
_entity.type
_entity.pdbx_description
1 polymer ?
#
loop_
_entity_poly.entity_id
_entity_poly.type
_entity_poly.pdbx_seq_one_letter_code
_entity_poly.pdbx_strand_id
1 'polypeptide(L)'
;MKKLLLSLSVAIATLSTPAWATTLSGLDFKSVMRGLYAGKMTNCVVDDEDLESYPHVCLDEVSDPDMPEFSTLALMHPVISFDNQNGQKRYLLMIEKVALNDEGMPTSGRIGSAKVDLYLFKKTNQGYELINRNAQDEEMAGSWGRVHLDLNDIKSSIQPFGKGIMGAMFESGYCSTGSCETYWYALMLPEHGDIKTVFVADAGLNNEGMYEETHPLYYNYESTYKVMPSGSLYYPIQIHYTGEKPDDDYERIHKVNEKHTVRFNPATGQYE
;
A
#
# COMPACT_ATOMS: atom_id res chain seq x y z
N MET A 1 -3.52 -47.31 -48.10
CA MET A 1 -4.22 -47.02 -46.83
C MET A 1 -3.19 -46.90 -45.71
N LYS A 2 -2.76 -45.68 -45.37
CA LYS A 2 -1.80 -45.40 -44.28
C LYS A 2 -2.58 -45.16 -42.99
N LYS A 3 -2.34 -45.96 -41.95
CA LYS A 3 -2.85 -45.75 -40.60
C LYS A 3 -2.00 -44.67 -39.90
N LEU A 4 -2.63 -43.57 -39.52
CA LEU A 4 -2.03 -42.52 -38.69
C LEU A 4 -2.35 -42.86 -37.22
N LEU A 5 -1.32 -43.15 -36.42
CA LEU A 5 -1.42 -43.25 -34.96
C LEU A 5 -1.32 -41.84 -34.38
N LEU A 6 -2.41 -41.35 -33.79
CA LEU A 6 -2.42 -40.13 -33.00
C LEU A 6 -1.94 -40.47 -31.58
N SER A 7 -0.74 -40.04 -31.20
CA SER A 7 -0.28 -40.06 -29.82
C SER A 7 -0.86 -38.85 -29.09
N LEU A 8 -1.79 -39.08 -28.16
CA LEU A 8 -2.34 -38.06 -27.28
C LEU A 8 -1.36 -37.82 -26.13
N SER A 9 -0.57 -36.76 -26.20
CA SER A 9 0.28 -36.31 -25.09
C SER A 9 -0.59 -35.58 -24.07
N VAL A 10 -0.82 -36.23 -22.93
CA VAL A 10 -1.39 -35.59 -21.74
C VAL A 10 -0.32 -34.66 -21.16
N ALA A 11 -0.48 -33.35 -21.39
CA ALA A 11 0.29 -32.34 -20.67
C ALA A 11 -0.24 -32.28 -19.23
N ILE A 12 0.46 -32.95 -18.32
CA ILE A 12 0.27 -32.71 -16.88
C ILE A 12 0.80 -31.30 -16.63
N ALA A 13 -0.10 -30.33 -16.52
CA ALA A 13 0.24 -29.00 -16.02
C ALA A 13 0.68 -29.17 -14.57
N THR A 14 1.99 -29.23 -14.35
CA THR A 14 2.58 -29.09 -13.01
C THR A 14 2.25 -27.67 -12.55
N LEU A 15 1.26 -27.55 -11.66
CA LEU A 15 1.06 -26.35 -10.85
C LEU A 15 2.36 -26.13 -10.07
N SER A 16 3.20 -25.23 -10.57
CA SER A 16 4.37 -24.75 -9.86
C SER A 16 3.86 -23.99 -8.63
N THR A 17 3.87 -24.63 -7.47
CA THR A 17 3.74 -23.93 -6.20
C THR A 17 4.87 -22.90 -6.13
N PRO A 18 4.60 -21.60 -5.96
CA PRO A 18 5.68 -20.64 -5.74
C PRO A 18 6.46 -21.07 -4.49
N ALA A 19 7.78 -20.92 -4.53
CA ALA A 19 8.76 -21.30 -3.49
C ALA A 19 8.64 -20.54 -2.14
N TRP A 20 7.43 -20.06 -1.80
CA TRP A 20 7.15 -19.07 -0.76
C TRP A 20 6.14 -19.59 0.26
N ALA A 21 5.90 -20.90 0.32
CA ALA A 21 4.89 -21.50 1.18
C ALA A 21 5.30 -21.50 2.66
N THR A 22 5.46 -20.30 3.23
CA THR A 22 5.54 -20.11 4.68
C THR A 22 4.12 -20.29 5.24
N THR A 23 3.96 -21.28 6.11
CA THR A 23 2.72 -21.46 6.87
C THR A 23 2.97 -21.06 8.31
N LEU A 24 2.18 -20.11 8.81
CA LEU A 24 2.24 -19.63 10.19
C LEU A 24 1.15 -20.30 11.03
N SER A 25 1.46 -20.66 12.28
CA SER A 25 0.46 -21.18 13.23
C SER A 25 -0.63 -20.16 13.57
N GLY A 26 -0.29 -18.87 13.49
CA GLY A 26 -1.16 -17.75 13.81
C GLY A 26 -0.65 -16.46 13.15
N LEU A 27 -1.53 -15.46 13.10
CA LEU A 27 -1.18 -14.09 12.70
C LEU A 27 -1.00 -13.18 13.93
N ASP A 28 -0.70 -13.75 15.10
CA ASP A 28 -0.24 -12.98 16.25
C ASP A 28 1.22 -12.57 16.07
N PHE A 29 1.61 -11.48 16.74
CA PHE A 29 2.95 -10.88 16.62
C PHE A 29 4.09 -11.90 16.75
N LYS A 30 4.01 -12.78 17.74
CA LYS A 30 5.04 -13.78 18.01
C LYS A 30 5.15 -14.81 16.89
N SER A 31 4.01 -15.33 16.40
CA SER A 31 3.98 -16.27 15.28
C SER A 31 4.52 -15.64 13.99
N VAL A 32 4.12 -14.39 13.71
CA VAL A 32 4.57 -13.62 12.54
C VAL A 32 6.07 -13.39 12.57
N MET A 33 6.59 -12.80 13.66
CA MET A 33 8.00 -12.45 13.76
C MET A 33 8.91 -13.67 13.71
N ARG A 34 8.50 -14.77 14.35
CA ARG A 34 9.25 -16.04 14.27
C ARG A 34 9.17 -16.70 12.90
N GLY A 35 8.07 -16.56 12.19
CA GLY A 35 7.90 -17.21 10.89
C GLY A 35 8.53 -16.45 9.73
N LEU A 36 8.57 -15.11 9.81
CA LEU A 36 9.02 -14.25 8.71
C LEU A 36 10.40 -13.60 8.97
N TYR A 37 10.77 -13.39 10.24
CA TYR A 37 11.98 -12.65 10.62
C TYR A 37 12.91 -13.43 11.59
N ALA A 38 12.77 -14.76 11.65
CA ALA A 38 13.67 -15.59 12.45
C ALA A 38 15.15 -15.35 12.11
N GLY A 39 15.97 -15.20 13.15
CA GLY A 39 17.41 -14.94 13.02
C GLY A 39 17.78 -13.48 12.72
N LYS A 40 16.80 -12.60 12.53
CA LYS A 40 17.01 -11.17 12.29
C LYS A 40 16.61 -10.28 13.46
N MET A 41 15.91 -10.81 14.47
CA MET A 41 15.40 -9.98 15.57
C MET A 41 16.49 -9.63 16.58
N THR A 42 16.51 -8.37 17.01
CA THR A 42 17.41 -7.82 18.04
C THR A 42 16.63 -6.95 19.05
N ASN A 43 17.32 -6.47 20.08
CA ASN A 43 16.80 -5.48 21.02
C ASN A 43 17.23 -4.07 20.59
N CYS A 44 16.39 -3.08 20.86
CA CYS A 44 16.70 -1.66 20.69
C CYS A 44 15.93 -0.83 21.71
N VAL A 45 16.26 0.45 21.79
CA VAL A 45 15.49 1.45 22.54
C VAL A 45 14.48 2.06 21.58
N VAL A 46 13.25 2.25 22.07
CA VAL A 46 12.18 3.00 21.41
C VAL A 46 11.74 4.05 22.41
N ASP A 47 11.72 5.32 22.01
CA ASP A 47 11.32 6.45 22.87
C ASP A 47 10.23 7.28 22.18
N ASP A 48 9.21 6.60 21.66
CA ASP A 48 8.09 7.23 20.95
C ASP A 48 6.78 6.52 21.34
N GLU A 49 5.87 7.26 21.99
CA GLU A 49 4.62 6.72 22.54
C GLU A 49 3.72 6.08 21.46
N ASP A 50 3.73 6.61 20.22
CA ASP A 50 2.94 6.05 19.13
C ASP A 50 3.54 4.72 18.67
N LEU A 51 4.87 4.66 18.48
CA LEU A 51 5.56 3.43 18.09
C LEU A 51 5.43 2.33 19.16
N GLU A 52 5.55 2.71 20.44
CA GLU A 52 5.40 1.78 21.57
C GLU A 52 3.99 1.19 21.68
N SER A 53 2.97 1.86 21.14
CA SER A 53 1.58 1.40 21.18
C SER A 53 1.32 0.14 20.32
N TYR A 54 2.21 -0.17 19.37
CA TYR A 54 2.12 -1.34 18.50
C TYR A 54 3.01 -2.49 18.99
N PRO A 55 2.65 -3.76 18.73
CA PRO A 55 3.58 -4.87 18.89
C PRO A 55 4.80 -4.69 17.97
N HIS A 56 6.00 -4.64 18.54
CA HIS A 56 7.22 -4.30 17.79
C HIS A 56 8.46 -5.09 18.24
N VAL A 57 9.46 -5.16 17.36
CA VAL A 57 10.79 -5.72 17.61
C VAL A 57 11.79 -5.07 16.67
N CYS A 58 13.04 -4.87 17.10
CA CYS A 58 14.06 -4.40 16.18
C CYS A 58 14.61 -5.54 15.31
N LEU A 59 15.08 -5.16 14.13
CA LEU A 59 15.68 -6.04 13.16
C LEU A 59 17.15 -5.66 12.96
N ASP A 60 18.00 -6.67 12.89
CA ASP A 60 19.38 -6.64 12.44
C ASP A 60 19.40 -6.48 10.90
N GLU A 61 18.87 -5.35 10.46
CA GLU A 61 18.88 -4.90 9.09
C GLU A 61 19.19 -3.40 9.06
N VAL A 62 20.00 -3.00 8.09
CA VAL A 62 20.33 -1.59 7.86
C VAL A 62 19.11 -0.94 7.21
N SER A 63 18.47 -0.03 7.94
CA SER A 63 17.29 0.71 7.46
C SER A 63 17.64 1.61 6.27
N ASP A 64 18.77 2.31 6.39
CA ASP A 64 19.34 3.22 5.41
C ASP A 64 20.84 2.92 5.23
N PRO A 65 21.30 2.55 4.02
CA PRO A 65 22.73 2.33 3.73
C PRO A 65 23.61 3.54 4.06
N ASP A 66 23.06 4.74 4.00
CA ASP A 66 23.76 5.99 4.29
C ASP A 66 23.78 6.31 5.80
N MET A 67 22.99 5.60 6.62
CA MET A 67 22.94 5.73 8.09
C MET A 67 22.93 4.35 8.77
N PRO A 68 24.01 3.55 8.62
CA PRO A 68 24.07 2.15 9.08
C PRO A 68 24.02 1.98 10.60
N GLU A 69 24.24 3.05 11.36
CA GLU A 69 24.10 3.08 12.82
C GLU A 69 22.65 2.97 13.29
N PHE A 70 21.68 3.30 12.43
CA PHE A 70 20.28 3.33 12.81
C PHE A 70 19.64 1.96 12.89
N SER A 71 18.94 1.73 13.99
CA SER A 71 18.18 0.50 14.21
C SER A 71 16.92 0.49 13.36
N THR A 72 16.54 -0.68 12.84
CA THR A 72 15.27 -0.84 12.14
C THR A 72 14.22 -1.42 13.09
N LEU A 73 13.18 -0.66 13.41
CA LEU A 73 12.05 -1.13 14.20
C LEU A 73 10.96 -1.71 13.28
N ALA A 74 10.65 -3.00 13.45
CA ALA A 74 9.52 -3.63 12.79
C ALA A 74 8.27 -3.55 13.69
N LEU A 75 7.27 -2.81 13.23
CA LEU A 75 5.99 -2.58 13.91
C LEU A 75 4.89 -3.37 13.20
N MET A 76 4.19 -4.22 13.95
CA MET A 76 3.07 -4.98 13.41
C MET A 76 1.76 -4.23 13.60
N HIS A 77 1.14 -3.91 12.47
CA HIS A 77 -0.18 -3.31 12.43
C HIS A 77 -1.31 -4.36 12.56
N PRO A 78 -2.54 -3.94 12.93
CA PRO A 78 -3.69 -4.83 12.99
C PRO A 78 -3.97 -5.56 11.67
N VAL A 79 -4.24 -6.86 11.74
CA VAL A 79 -4.55 -7.69 10.57
C VAL A 79 -5.91 -7.31 9.99
N ILE A 80 -5.96 -7.03 8.69
CA ILE A 80 -7.21 -6.77 7.96
C ILE A 80 -7.70 -8.07 7.33
N SER A 81 -8.94 -8.46 7.61
CA SER A 81 -9.58 -9.61 6.96
C SER A 81 -10.63 -9.17 5.93
N PHE A 82 -10.64 -9.78 4.75
CA PHE A 82 -11.61 -9.50 3.69
C PHE A 82 -11.92 -10.77 2.88
N ASP A 83 -12.94 -10.72 2.02
CA ASP A 83 -13.25 -11.81 1.10
C ASP A 83 -12.74 -11.46 -0.29
N ASN A 84 -12.10 -12.42 -0.97
CA ASN A 84 -11.77 -12.27 -2.39
C ASN A 84 -13.04 -12.36 -3.26
N GLN A 85 -12.89 -12.20 -4.57
CA GLN A 85 -14.03 -12.26 -5.52
C GLN A 85 -14.73 -13.63 -5.58
N ASN A 86 -14.10 -14.68 -5.05
CA ASN A 86 -14.69 -16.02 -4.93
C ASN A 86 -15.33 -16.27 -3.55
N GLY A 87 -15.44 -15.25 -2.69
CA GLY A 87 -16.00 -15.36 -1.35
C GLY A 87 -15.10 -16.07 -0.34
N GLN A 88 -13.81 -16.21 -0.63
CA GLN A 88 -12.84 -16.85 0.25
C GLN A 88 -12.12 -15.80 1.11
N LYS A 89 -12.05 -16.04 2.42
CA LYS A 89 -11.34 -15.16 3.35
C LYS A 89 -9.85 -15.02 3.00
N ARG A 90 -9.36 -13.80 3.12
CA ARG A 90 -7.96 -13.37 3.01
C ARG A 90 -7.61 -12.50 4.20
N TYR A 91 -6.33 -12.46 4.52
CA TYR A 91 -5.80 -11.68 5.64
C TYR A 91 -4.60 -10.87 5.14
N LEU A 92 -4.72 -9.55 5.16
CA LEU A 92 -3.65 -8.62 4.89
C LEU A 92 -2.96 -8.26 6.21
N LEU A 93 -1.65 -8.46 6.24
CA LEU A 93 -0.77 -8.12 7.34
C LEU A 93 0.22 -7.06 6.86
N MET A 94 0.44 -6.05 7.68
CA MET A 94 1.39 -4.97 7.42
C MET A 94 2.43 -4.92 8.55
N ILE A 95 3.70 -4.99 8.15
CA ILE A 95 4.84 -4.71 9.02
C ILE A 95 5.50 -3.42 8.54
N GLU A 96 5.34 -2.35 9.31
CA GLU A 96 6.02 -1.09 9.06
C GLU A 96 7.45 -1.17 9.61
N LYS A 97 8.42 -0.63 8.87
CA LYS A 97 9.83 -0.62 9.22
C LYS A 97 10.31 0.82 9.37
N VAL A 98 10.50 1.24 10.60
CA VAL A 98 10.88 2.59 10.97
C VAL A 98 12.36 2.63 11.33
N ALA A 99 13.10 3.58 10.78
CA ALA A 99 14.49 3.83 11.15
C ALA A 99 14.54 4.66 12.43
N LEU A 100 15.22 4.14 13.46
CA LEU A 100 15.41 4.80 14.75
C LEU A 100 16.86 5.28 14.93
N ASN A 101 17.01 6.50 15.44
CA ASN A 101 18.31 7.01 15.88
C ASN A 101 18.75 6.36 17.21
N ASP A 102 19.94 6.72 17.69
CA ASP A 102 20.51 6.20 18.95
C ASP A 102 19.66 6.52 20.21
N GLU A 103 18.79 7.52 20.13
CA GLU A 103 17.85 7.92 21.19
C GLU A 103 16.54 7.13 21.14
N GLY A 104 16.32 6.29 20.12
CA GLY A 104 15.09 5.52 19.94
C GLY A 104 13.96 6.30 19.27
N MET A 105 14.26 7.45 18.67
CA MET A 105 13.31 8.32 17.97
C MET A 105 13.27 8.01 16.47
N PRO A 106 12.09 8.12 15.80
CA PRO A 106 12.00 8.01 14.36
C PRO A 106 12.77 9.12 13.65
N THR A 107 13.43 8.75 12.56
CA THR A 107 14.18 9.71 11.74
C THR A 107 13.21 10.51 10.85
N SER A 108 13.13 11.82 11.08
CA SER A 108 12.15 12.72 10.45
C SER A 108 12.74 13.55 9.28
N GLY A 109 13.95 13.22 8.82
CA GLY A 109 14.66 13.93 7.74
C GLY A 109 14.30 13.48 6.32
N ARG A 110 14.69 14.30 5.32
CA ARG A 110 14.36 14.28 3.87
C ARG A 110 14.45 12.94 3.10
N ILE A 111 14.94 11.87 3.71
CA ILE A 111 15.28 10.56 3.08
C ILE A 111 14.58 9.38 3.82
N GLY A 112 14.04 9.59 5.01
CA GLY A 112 13.40 8.53 5.79
C GLY A 112 11.93 8.36 5.41
N SER A 113 11.60 7.69 4.30
CA SER A 113 10.31 7.01 4.22
C SER A 113 10.47 5.66 4.92
N ALA A 114 9.66 5.38 5.94
CA ALA A 114 9.61 4.03 6.48
C ALA A 114 9.30 3.04 5.35
N LYS A 115 9.82 1.82 5.48
CA LYS A 115 9.53 0.74 4.53
C LYS A 115 8.34 -0.05 5.05
N VAL A 116 7.73 -0.85 4.18
CA VAL A 116 6.65 -1.75 4.58
C VAL A 116 6.83 -3.12 3.94
N ASP A 117 6.64 -4.16 4.74
CA ASP A 117 6.39 -5.51 4.25
C ASP A 117 4.88 -5.79 4.36
N LEU A 118 4.23 -6.00 3.22
CA LEU A 118 2.83 -6.39 3.11
C LEU A 118 2.75 -7.88 2.79
N TYR A 119 1.95 -8.61 3.57
CA TYR A 119 1.76 -10.04 3.41
C TYR A 119 0.28 -10.37 3.27
N LEU A 120 -0.06 -11.16 2.26
CA LEU A 120 -1.40 -11.67 2.03
C LEU A 120 -1.44 -13.16 2.36
N PHE A 121 -2.31 -13.54 3.30
CA PHE A 121 -2.49 -14.92 3.74
C PHE A 121 -3.87 -15.46 3.40
N LYS A 122 -3.95 -16.79 3.28
CA LYS A 122 -5.20 -17.56 3.37
C LYS A 122 -5.13 -18.51 4.57
N LYS A 123 -6.27 -18.76 5.21
CA LYS A 123 -6.35 -19.74 6.30
C LYS A 123 -6.56 -21.15 5.73
N THR A 124 -5.82 -22.12 6.26
CA THR A 124 -5.90 -23.55 5.95
C THR A 124 -6.04 -24.35 7.24
N ASN A 125 -6.17 -25.68 7.13
CA ASN A 125 -6.18 -26.57 8.29
C ASN A 125 -4.83 -26.60 9.04
N GLN A 126 -3.74 -26.18 8.39
CA GLN A 126 -2.39 -26.20 8.93
C GLN A 126 -1.97 -24.84 9.52
N GLY A 127 -2.80 -23.80 9.36
CA GLY A 127 -2.50 -22.45 9.83
C GLY A 127 -2.86 -21.39 8.80
N TYR A 128 -1.98 -20.41 8.64
CA TYR A 128 -2.09 -19.31 7.68
C TYR A 128 -0.99 -19.44 6.64
N GLU A 129 -1.37 -19.79 5.41
CA GLU A 129 -0.45 -19.95 4.29
C GLU A 129 -0.26 -18.58 3.62
N LEU A 130 1.00 -18.15 3.52
CA LEU A 130 1.37 -16.96 2.76
C LEU A 130 1.11 -17.22 1.28
N ILE A 131 0.28 -16.39 0.65
CA ILE A 131 -0.04 -16.52 -0.77
C ILE A 131 0.56 -15.41 -1.62
N ASN A 132 0.79 -14.24 -1.05
CA ASN A 132 1.44 -13.14 -1.76
C ASN A 132 2.10 -12.15 -0.80
N ARG A 133 3.01 -11.32 -1.31
CA ARG A 133 3.58 -10.16 -0.63
C ARG A 133 4.01 -9.09 -1.62
N ASN A 134 4.38 -7.91 -1.13
CA ASN A 134 5.00 -6.87 -1.95
C ASN A 134 6.46 -7.20 -2.27
N ALA A 135 7.00 -6.46 -3.24
CA ALA A 135 8.42 -6.52 -3.56
C ALA A 135 9.24 -6.01 -2.37
N GLN A 136 10.46 -6.55 -2.20
CA GLN A 136 11.35 -6.05 -1.17
C GLN A 136 11.76 -4.60 -1.49
N ASP A 137 11.80 -3.75 -0.47
CA ASP A 137 12.19 -2.34 -0.59
C ASP A 137 11.30 -1.53 -1.55
N GLU A 138 10.05 -1.95 -1.74
CA GLU A 138 9.07 -1.16 -2.49
C GLU A 138 8.79 0.15 -1.76
N GLU A 139 9.06 1.26 -2.45
CA GLU A 139 8.80 2.60 -1.95
C GLU A 139 7.29 2.82 -1.88
N MET A 140 6.82 3.25 -0.71
CA MET A 140 5.41 3.46 -0.45
C MET A 140 5.19 4.90 -0.01
N ALA A 141 4.01 5.44 -0.28
CA ALA A 141 3.66 6.79 0.10
C ALA A 141 3.91 6.96 1.61
N GLY A 142 4.65 8.00 1.99
CA GLY A 142 5.09 8.20 3.36
C GLY A 142 5.80 9.55 3.54
N SER A 143 5.93 9.97 4.78
CA SER A 143 6.70 11.16 5.17
C SER A 143 7.08 11.06 6.64
N TRP A 144 8.03 11.90 7.08
CA TRP A 144 8.44 12.01 8.49
C TRP A 144 8.83 10.68 9.15
N GLY A 145 9.49 9.77 8.42
CA GLY A 145 9.91 8.48 8.97
C GLY A 145 8.81 7.44 9.03
N ARG A 146 7.63 7.68 8.44
CA ARG A 146 6.43 6.84 8.54
C ARG A 146 5.81 6.51 7.18
N VAL A 147 5.10 5.40 7.10
CA VAL A 147 4.31 5.02 5.92
C VAL A 147 2.91 5.60 6.04
N HIS A 148 2.41 6.23 4.99
CA HIS A 148 1.06 6.78 4.88
C HIS A 148 0.10 5.75 4.27
N LEU A 149 0.01 4.57 4.88
CA LEU A 149 -0.97 3.54 4.56
C LEU A 149 -2.02 3.50 5.68
N ASP A 150 -3.07 4.32 5.57
CA ASP A 150 -4.14 4.32 6.55
C ASP A 150 -4.96 3.02 6.48
N LEU A 151 -4.90 2.24 7.56
CA LEU A 151 -5.56 0.93 7.63
C LEU A 151 -7.08 1.02 7.75
N ASN A 152 -7.63 2.13 8.24
CA ASN A 152 -9.07 2.37 8.26
C ASN A 152 -9.58 2.64 6.86
N ASP A 153 -8.87 3.45 6.09
CA ASP A 153 -9.16 3.68 4.67
C ASP A 153 -9.08 2.37 3.90
N ILE A 154 -7.96 1.63 4.05
CA ILE A 154 -7.79 0.34 3.38
C ILE A 154 -8.94 -0.60 3.76
N LYS A 155 -9.21 -0.79 5.05
CA LYS A 155 -10.26 -1.72 5.52
C LYS A 155 -11.65 -1.34 5.02
N SER A 156 -11.97 -0.05 4.93
CA SER A 156 -13.28 0.44 4.52
C SER A 156 -13.48 0.45 3.00
N SER A 157 -12.40 0.49 2.22
CA SER A 157 -12.45 0.62 0.76
C SER A 157 -12.13 -0.66 -0.02
N ILE A 158 -11.78 -1.77 0.66
CA ILE A 158 -11.49 -3.05 -0.01
C ILE A 158 -12.67 -3.48 -0.89
N GLN A 159 -12.39 -3.60 -2.20
CA GLN A 159 -13.36 -4.00 -3.20
C GLN A 159 -12.66 -4.59 -4.45
N PRO A 160 -13.41 -5.13 -5.43
CA PRO A 160 -12.84 -5.53 -6.70
C PRO A 160 -12.25 -4.34 -7.48
N PHE A 161 -10.97 -4.42 -7.86
CA PHE A 161 -10.26 -3.43 -8.68
C PHE A 161 -9.95 -3.92 -10.10
N GLY A 162 -10.39 -5.13 -10.44
CA GLY A 162 -10.05 -5.79 -11.68
C GLY A 162 -10.55 -7.22 -11.70
N LYS A 163 -10.42 -7.92 -12.82
CA LYS A 163 -10.81 -9.33 -12.90
C LYS A 163 -9.89 -10.19 -12.02
N GLY A 164 -10.43 -10.69 -10.90
CA GLY A 164 -9.66 -11.50 -9.95
C GLY A 164 -8.67 -10.71 -9.08
N ILE A 165 -8.77 -9.38 -9.07
CA ILE A 165 -7.90 -8.49 -8.30
C ILE A 165 -8.77 -7.74 -7.28
N MET A 166 -8.49 -7.97 -5.99
CA MET A 166 -8.98 -7.09 -4.94
C MET A 166 -8.03 -5.91 -4.80
N GLY A 167 -8.53 -4.79 -4.30
CA GLY A 167 -7.71 -3.64 -3.96
C GLY A 167 -8.45 -2.72 -3.00
N ALA A 168 -7.77 -1.69 -2.56
CA ALA A 168 -8.30 -0.68 -1.65
C ALA A 168 -7.81 0.70 -2.09
N MET A 169 -8.64 1.72 -1.93
CA MET A 169 -8.20 3.12 -2.03
C MET A 169 -7.76 3.61 -0.65
N PHE A 170 -6.75 4.45 -0.63
CA PHE A 170 -6.38 5.22 0.55
C PHE A 170 -5.87 6.59 0.11
N GLU A 171 -6.03 7.57 1.00
CA GLU A 171 -5.48 8.90 0.80
C GLU A 171 -4.09 8.98 1.42
N SER A 172 -3.18 9.67 0.73
CA SER A 172 -1.89 10.04 1.29
C SER A 172 -1.57 11.47 0.90
N GLY A 173 -0.97 12.22 1.81
CA GLY A 173 -0.63 13.61 1.55
C GLY A 173 0.43 14.14 2.49
N TYR A 174 0.79 15.40 2.30
CA TYR A 174 1.67 16.12 3.19
C TYR A 174 1.26 17.58 3.25
N CYS A 175 1.51 18.21 4.39
CA CYS A 175 1.34 19.65 4.57
C CYS A 175 2.69 20.29 4.80
N SER A 176 2.97 21.39 4.11
CA SER A 176 4.19 22.18 4.28
C SER A 176 3.92 23.64 3.95
N THR A 177 4.55 24.55 4.70
CA THR A 177 4.50 26.00 4.45
C THR A 177 3.09 26.62 4.36
N GLY A 178 2.08 25.99 4.95
CA GLY A 178 0.69 26.47 4.89
C GLY A 178 -0.12 25.97 3.68
N SER A 179 0.43 25.02 2.91
CA SER A 179 -0.30 24.27 1.89
C SER A 179 -0.35 22.79 2.26
N CYS A 180 -1.42 22.11 1.90
CA CYS A 180 -1.63 20.68 2.05
C CYS A 180 -2.02 20.08 0.70
N GLU A 181 -1.31 19.03 0.30
CA GLU A 181 -1.60 18.28 -0.92
C GLU A 181 -1.92 16.84 -0.54
N THR A 182 -2.99 16.31 -1.10
CA THR A 182 -3.40 14.92 -0.89
C THR A 182 -3.66 14.22 -2.21
N TYR A 183 -3.44 12.92 -2.22
CA TYR A 183 -3.40 12.08 -3.39
C TYR A 183 -4.11 10.76 -3.13
N TRP A 184 -4.87 10.30 -4.12
CA TRP A 184 -5.48 8.99 -4.12
C TRP A 184 -4.48 7.94 -4.60
N TYR A 185 -4.30 6.90 -3.79
CA TYR A 185 -3.55 5.71 -4.17
C TYR A 185 -4.44 4.48 -4.10
N ALA A 186 -4.17 3.52 -4.98
CA ALA A 186 -4.76 2.20 -4.96
C ALA A 186 -3.73 1.17 -4.46
N LEU A 187 -4.05 0.48 -3.37
CA LEU A 187 -3.33 -0.73 -2.94
C LEU A 187 -3.89 -1.93 -3.71
N MET A 188 -3.09 -2.49 -4.59
CA MET A 188 -3.45 -3.63 -5.43
C MET A 188 -3.10 -4.94 -4.71
N LEU A 189 -4.09 -5.82 -4.52
CA LEU A 189 -3.97 -7.07 -3.76
C LEU A 189 -4.23 -8.30 -4.65
N PRO A 190 -3.40 -8.56 -5.67
CA PRO A 190 -3.55 -9.77 -6.47
C PRO A 190 -3.14 -11.02 -5.65
N GLU A 191 -3.67 -12.19 -5.99
CA GLU A 191 -3.20 -13.46 -5.41
C GLU A 191 -1.93 -13.99 -6.11
N HIS A 192 -1.54 -13.39 -7.25
CA HIS A 192 -0.36 -13.72 -8.05
C HIS A 192 0.30 -12.45 -8.61
N GLY A 193 1.63 -12.41 -8.66
CA GLY A 193 2.39 -11.17 -8.92
C GLY A 193 2.60 -10.40 -7.62
N ASP A 194 3.00 -9.13 -7.66
CA ASP A 194 3.32 -8.38 -6.44
C ASP A 194 2.14 -7.54 -5.93
N ILE A 195 2.02 -7.45 -4.60
CA ILE A 195 1.21 -6.40 -3.95
C ILE A 195 1.91 -5.06 -4.18
N LYS A 196 1.18 -4.03 -4.59
CA LYS A 196 1.77 -2.72 -4.86
C LYS A 196 0.82 -1.56 -4.62
N THR A 197 1.37 -0.38 -4.36
CA THR A 197 0.62 0.88 -4.38
C THR A 197 0.74 1.56 -5.73
N VAL A 198 -0.33 2.20 -6.18
CA VAL A 198 -0.40 2.82 -7.49
C VAL A 198 -1.07 4.18 -7.38
N PHE A 199 -0.42 5.23 -7.89
CA PHE A 199 -1.03 6.55 -7.99
C PHE A 199 -2.30 6.51 -8.85
N VAL A 200 -3.35 7.18 -8.38
CA VAL A 200 -4.63 7.25 -9.08
C VAL A 200 -4.91 8.65 -9.60
N ALA A 201 -4.91 9.63 -8.71
CA ALA A 201 -5.23 11.02 -9.03
C ALA A 201 -4.95 11.92 -7.81
N ASP A 202 -4.94 13.24 -8.00
CA ASP A 202 -4.98 14.19 -6.89
C ASP A 202 -6.27 13.99 -6.10
N ALA A 203 -6.16 13.90 -4.77
CA ALA A 203 -7.28 13.82 -3.86
C ALA A 203 -7.76 15.21 -3.45
N GLY A 204 -6.84 16.15 -3.22
CA GLY A 204 -7.18 17.52 -2.84
C GLY A 204 -5.96 18.42 -2.70
N LEU A 205 -6.21 19.71 -2.63
CA LEU A 205 -5.20 20.74 -2.39
C LEU A 205 -5.82 21.92 -1.66
N ASN A 206 -5.14 22.42 -0.64
CA ASN A 206 -5.59 23.57 0.16
C ASN A 206 -4.40 24.46 0.53
N ASN A 207 -4.53 25.78 0.36
CA ASN A 207 -3.51 26.76 0.75
C ASN A 207 -3.99 27.78 1.81
N GLU A 208 -4.98 27.43 2.62
CA GLU A 208 -5.54 28.30 3.69
C GLU A 208 -4.49 28.81 4.69
N GLY A 209 -3.37 28.11 4.86
CA GLY A 209 -2.28 28.56 5.73
C GLY A 209 -1.42 29.67 5.12
N MET A 210 -1.51 29.90 3.81
CA MET A 210 -0.81 30.97 3.09
C MET A 210 -1.72 32.16 2.80
N TYR A 211 -2.97 31.90 2.47
CA TYR A 211 -3.93 32.91 2.01
C TYR A 211 -5.28 32.74 2.72
N GLU A 212 -5.89 33.86 3.10
CA GLU A 212 -7.28 33.86 3.55
C GLU A 212 -8.22 33.56 2.36
N GLU A 213 -9.39 32.97 2.63
CA GLU A 213 -10.40 32.58 1.62
C GLU A 213 -10.80 33.73 0.68
N THR A 214 -10.71 34.98 1.15
CA THR A 214 -11.06 36.17 0.34
C THR A 214 -9.94 36.61 -0.62
N HIS A 215 -8.73 36.05 -0.49
CA HIS A 215 -7.58 36.42 -1.29
C HIS A 215 -7.67 35.79 -2.70
N PRO A 216 -7.33 36.51 -3.78
CA PRO A 216 -7.46 36.01 -5.16
C PRO A 216 -6.55 34.81 -5.51
N LEU A 217 -5.61 34.45 -4.64
CA LEU A 217 -4.72 33.28 -4.79
C LEU A 217 -5.14 32.10 -3.91
N TYR A 218 -6.21 32.25 -3.12
CA TYR A 218 -6.74 31.15 -2.33
C TYR A 218 -7.33 30.07 -3.24
N TYR A 219 -7.05 28.82 -2.92
CA TYR A 219 -7.71 27.67 -3.52
C TYR A 219 -7.94 26.60 -2.44
N ASN A 220 -9.01 25.85 -2.64
CA ASN A 220 -9.32 24.67 -1.85
C ASN A 220 -10.21 23.77 -2.69
N TYR A 221 -9.70 22.59 -3.04
CA TYR A 221 -10.49 21.57 -3.71
C TYR A 221 -10.23 20.20 -3.09
N GLU A 222 -11.25 19.37 -3.21
CA GLU A 222 -11.23 17.97 -2.81
C GLU A 222 -11.81 17.11 -3.92
N SER A 223 -11.71 15.80 -3.76
CA SER A 223 -12.29 14.85 -4.70
C SER A 223 -12.78 13.60 -4.01
N THR A 224 -13.74 12.95 -4.66
CA THR A 224 -14.20 11.62 -4.29
C THR A 224 -13.94 10.64 -5.43
N TYR A 225 -13.80 9.36 -5.11
CA TYR A 225 -13.58 8.32 -6.10
C TYR A 225 -14.74 7.33 -6.18
N LYS A 226 -14.81 6.63 -7.31
CA LYS A 226 -15.66 5.46 -7.52
C LYS A 226 -14.97 4.46 -8.44
N VAL A 227 -14.69 3.26 -7.94
CA VAL A 227 -14.23 2.14 -8.77
C VAL A 227 -15.38 1.69 -9.69
N MET A 228 -15.10 1.50 -10.98
CA MET A 228 -16.11 1.21 -12.01
C MET A 228 -15.94 -0.23 -12.54
N PRO A 229 -16.67 -1.21 -11.99
CA PRO A 229 -16.65 -2.58 -12.50
C PRO A 229 -16.95 -2.64 -13.99
N SER A 230 -16.04 -3.24 -14.75
CA SER A 230 -16.15 -3.30 -16.22
C SER A 230 -15.72 -4.64 -16.83
N GLY A 231 -15.30 -5.61 -16.00
CA GLY A 231 -14.82 -6.92 -16.44
C GLY A 231 -13.42 -6.92 -17.07
N SER A 232 -12.78 -5.75 -17.18
CA SER A 232 -11.38 -5.60 -17.60
C SER A 232 -10.41 -6.15 -16.53
N LEU A 233 -9.15 -6.33 -16.92
CA LEU A 233 -8.10 -6.75 -16.00
C LEU A 233 -7.93 -5.77 -14.84
N TYR A 234 -8.04 -4.47 -15.12
CA TYR A 234 -8.05 -3.38 -14.15
C TYR A 234 -9.26 -2.49 -14.40
N TYR A 235 -10.06 -2.23 -13.37
CA TYR A 235 -11.27 -1.45 -13.45
C TYR A 235 -10.94 0.05 -13.50
N PRO A 236 -11.56 0.84 -14.40
CA PRO A 236 -11.43 2.29 -14.36
C PRO A 236 -11.89 2.87 -13.03
N ILE A 237 -11.36 4.03 -12.67
CA ILE A 237 -11.75 4.76 -11.47
C ILE A 237 -12.28 6.13 -11.91
N GLN A 238 -13.50 6.46 -11.49
CA GLN A 238 -14.06 7.79 -11.70
C GLN A 238 -13.70 8.68 -10.51
N ILE A 239 -13.12 9.83 -10.78
CA ILE A 239 -12.81 10.87 -9.80
C ILE A 239 -13.77 12.04 -10.01
N HIS A 240 -14.32 12.58 -8.93
CA HIS A 240 -15.20 13.74 -8.95
C HIS A 240 -14.57 14.85 -8.11
N TYR A 241 -14.12 15.91 -8.77
CA TYR A 241 -13.53 17.10 -8.16
C TYR A 241 -14.59 18.13 -7.81
N THR A 242 -14.44 18.76 -6.64
CA THR A 242 -15.27 19.87 -6.18
C THR A 242 -14.42 20.92 -5.48
N GLY A 243 -14.71 22.20 -5.72
CA GLY A 243 -14.04 23.33 -5.05
C GLY A 243 -13.41 24.31 -6.03
N GLU A 244 -12.33 24.97 -5.61
CA GLU A 244 -11.52 25.89 -6.41
C GLU A 244 -10.17 25.25 -6.66
N LYS A 245 -9.89 24.87 -7.91
CA LYS A 245 -8.70 24.12 -8.32
C LYS A 245 -7.80 25.01 -9.20
N PRO A 246 -6.48 25.09 -8.92
CA PRO A 246 -5.54 25.70 -9.83
C PRO A 246 -5.36 24.86 -11.11
N ASP A 247 -5.02 25.50 -12.21
CA ASP A 247 -4.47 24.83 -13.38
C ASP A 247 -3.05 24.30 -13.11
N ASP A 248 -2.52 23.47 -14.00
CA ASP A 248 -1.25 22.75 -13.78
C ASP A 248 -0.05 23.70 -13.59
N ASP A 249 -0.13 24.91 -14.16
CA ASP A 249 0.88 25.97 -14.03
C ASP A 249 0.62 26.92 -12.85
N TYR A 250 -0.47 26.72 -12.10
CA TYR A 250 -0.91 27.57 -10.97
C TYR A 250 -1.14 29.05 -11.33
N GLU A 251 -1.33 29.36 -12.62
CA GLU A 251 -1.59 30.72 -13.09
C GLU A 251 -3.05 31.11 -12.93
N ARG A 252 -3.97 30.13 -12.93
CA ARG A 252 -5.41 30.37 -12.85
C ARG A 252 -6.09 29.43 -11.89
N ILE A 253 -7.04 29.97 -11.14
CA ILE A 253 -7.89 29.21 -10.21
C ILE A 253 -9.30 29.21 -10.76
N HIS A 254 -9.89 28.01 -10.85
CA HIS A 254 -11.20 27.80 -11.44
C HIS A 254 -12.09 26.97 -10.53
N LYS A 255 -13.39 27.27 -10.52
CA LYS A 255 -14.38 26.43 -9.85
C LYS A 255 -14.54 25.13 -10.61
N VAL A 256 -14.41 24.02 -9.91
CA VAL A 256 -14.58 22.66 -10.46
C VAL A 256 -15.77 21.97 -9.82
N ASN A 257 -16.51 21.24 -10.65
CA ASN A 257 -17.54 20.28 -10.27
C ASN A 257 -17.66 19.28 -11.41
N GLU A 258 -16.60 18.51 -11.63
CA GLU A 258 -16.42 17.71 -12.83
C GLU A 258 -15.93 16.31 -12.51
N LYS A 259 -16.19 15.39 -13.43
CA LYS A 259 -15.89 13.98 -13.29
C LYS A 259 -14.95 13.53 -14.39
N HIS A 260 -13.84 12.94 -13.98
CA HIS A 260 -12.85 12.33 -14.87
C HIS A 260 -12.81 10.83 -14.62
N THR A 261 -12.45 10.06 -15.63
CA THR A 261 -12.31 8.60 -15.49
C THR A 261 -10.91 8.22 -15.90
N VAL A 262 -10.11 7.82 -14.92
CA VAL A 262 -8.75 7.34 -15.12
C VAL A 262 -8.76 5.83 -15.36
N ARG A 263 -7.83 5.37 -16.19
CA ARG A 263 -7.67 3.97 -16.59
C ARG A 263 -6.25 3.53 -16.31
N PHE A 264 -6.10 2.29 -15.85
CA PHE A 264 -4.78 1.74 -15.61
C PHE A 264 -4.02 1.60 -16.93
N ASN A 265 -2.86 2.23 -17.03
CA ASN A 265 -1.91 2.09 -18.13
C ASN A 265 -0.83 1.07 -17.73
N PRO A 266 -0.79 -0.12 -18.37
CA PRO A 266 0.21 -1.14 -18.06
C PRO A 266 1.66 -0.75 -18.39
N ALA A 267 1.87 0.24 -19.27
CA ALA A 267 3.21 0.68 -19.66
C ALA A 267 3.86 1.57 -18.58
N THR A 268 3.06 2.44 -17.94
CA THR A 268 3.51 3.31 -16.84
C THR A 268 3.29 2.66 -15.48
N GLY A 269 2.38 1.69 -15.39
CA GLY A 269 2.02 1.01 -14.14
C GLY A 269 1.11 1.83 -13.24
N GLN A 270 0.50 2.91 -13.76
CA GLN A 270 -0.31 3.89 -13.03
C GLN A 270 -1.69 4.09 -13.68
N TYR A 271 -2.61 4.79 -13.00
CA TYR A 271 -3.86 5.25 -13.60
C TYR A 271 -3.68 6.64 -14.22
N GLU A 272 -4.24 6.84 -15.42
CA GLU A 272 -4.21 8.09 -16.20
C GLU A 272 -5.50 8.32 -16.99
#